data_AF-A0A2N9XY52-F1
#
_entry.id   AF-A0A2N9XY52-F1
#
_cell.length_a   1.000
_cell.length_b   1.000
_cell.length_c   1.000
_cell.angle_alpha   90.00
_cell.angle_beta   90.00
_cell.angle_gamma   90.00
#
_symmetry.space_group_name_H-M   'P 1'
#
loop_
_entity.id
_entity.type
_entity.pdbx_description
1 polymer ?
#
loop_
_entity_poly.entity_id
_entity_poly.type
_entity_poly.pdbx_seq_one_letter_code
_entity_poly.pdbx_strand_id
1 'polypeptide(L)'
;MIDSDIAVYGIEVSIVKRVEIFVGASPIGEQKTWAYPNDNELGNFLVPVYECIVLGSDGEGNRVQESFEVLRFGVQCKDGKTPRVVSISEQQTHKIKAWIPTYSVHSASNEDGAWQVYNNFLIHDGLDNSTEIFATIGCIEIMEPLGFNRFNNLLISLAGSKATYRHRQLAEIGSKGEIYITYTKAVRPPLKRCDDANVK
;
A
#
# COMPACT_ATOMS: atom_id res chain seq x y z
N MET A 1 -29.03 -30.27 45.18
CA MET A 1 -29.14 -30.91 43.85
C MET A 1 -30.21 -30.20 43.05
N ILE A 2 -29.81 -29.16 42.32
CA ILE A 2 -30.23 -28.92 40.94
C ILE A 2 -28.95 -28.35 40.29
N ASP A 3 -28.26 -29.19 39.54
CA ASP A 3 -27.23 -28.77 38.60
C ASP A 3 -27.87 -27.85 37.56
N SER A 4 -27.22 -26.73 37.28
CA SER A 4 -27.34 -26.10 35.97
C SER A 4 -26.04 -25.37 35.67
N ASP A 5 -25.10 -26.16 35.14
CA ASP A 5 -23.99 -25.66 34.34
C ASP A 5 -24.55 -24.83 33.17
N ILE A 6 -24.59 -23.51 33.36
CA ILE A 6 -24.69 -22.57 32.25
C ILE A 6 -23.29 -22.51 31.64
N ALA A 7 -23.04 -23.41 30.69
CA ALA A 7 -21.95 -23.24 29.74
C ALA A 7 -22.25 -21.99 28.91
N VAL A 8 -21.74 -20.85 29.34
CA VAL A 8 -21.59 -19.67 28.48
C VAL A 8 -20.56 -20.07 27.43
N TYR A 9 -21.04 -20.49 26.26
CA TYR A 9 -20.20 -20.61 25.07
C TYR A 9 -19.55 -19.24 24.84
N GLY A 10 -18.29 -19.12 25.25
CA GLY A 10 -17.46 -17.95 25.02
C GLY A 10 -17.34 -17.75 23.52
N ILE A 11 -18.15 -16.85 22.98
CA ILE A 11 -17.88 -16.27 21.68
C ILE A 11 -16.61 -15.43 21.90
N GLU A 12 -15.45 -16.01 21.60
CA GLU A 12 -14.25 -15.21 21.39
C GLU A 12 -14.53 -14.30 20.20
N VAL A 13 -15.00 -13.09 20.50
CA VAL A 13 -15.06 -12.03 19.50
C VAL A 13 -13.61 -11.71 19.17
N SER A 14 -13.16 -12.10 17.98
CA SER A 14 -11.85 -11.68 17.47
C SER A 14 -11.85 -10.15 17.40
N ILE A 15 -11.09 -9.54 18.30
CA ILE A 15 -10.83 -8.10 18.28
C ILE A 15 -9.68 -7.89 17.29
N VAL A 16 -10.02 -7.34 16.14
CA VAL A 16 -9.02 -6.87 15.18
C VAL A 16 -8.30 -5.68 15.81
N LYS A 17 -6.98 -5.79 15.96
CA LYS A 17 -6.16 -4.76 16.60
C LYS A 17 -5.83 -3.63 15.62
N ARG A 18 -5.56 -2.45 16.17
CA ARG A 18 -5.13 -1.28 15.39
C ARG A 18 -3.75 -1.51 14.76
N VAL A 19 -3.63 -1.15 13.49
CA VAL A 19 -2.37 -1.12 12.74
C VAL A 19 -2.19 0.26 12.13
N GLU A 20 -0.98 0.79 12.18
CA GLU A 20 -0.63 2.09 11.61
C GLU A 20 0.38 1.94 10.49
N ILE A 21 0.15 2.66 9.40
CA ILE A 21 1.01 2.70 8.22
C ILE A 21 1.49 4.15 8.06
N PHE A 22 2.78 4.37 7.89
CA PHE A 22 3.38 5.68 7.72
C PHE A 22 4.14 5.75 6.41
N VAL A 23 3.72 6.61 5.51
CA VAL A 23 4.43 6.87 4.26
C VAL A 23 5.37 8.05 4.47
N GLY A 24 6.67 7.80 4.31
CA GLY A 24 7.76 8.72 4.58
C GLY A 24 7.74 9.98 3.70
N ALA A 25 8.42 11.02 4.19
CA ALA A 25 8.51 12.33 3.54
C ALA A 25 9.69 12.45 2.56
N SER A 26 10.76 11.69 2.82
CA SER A 26 12.03 11.82 2.13
C SER A 26 12.25 10.65 1.17
N PRO A 27 12.78 10.91 -0.03
CA PRO A 27 13.09 9.84 -0.96
C PRO A 27 14.31 9.04 -0.49
N ILE A 28 14.27 7.73 -0.71
CA ILE A 28 15.36 6.78 -0.43
C ILE A 28 15.98 6.20 -1.72
N GLY A 29 15.36 6.47 -2.88
CA GLY A 29 15.81 6.02 -4.18
C GLY A 29 15.00 6.65 -5.32
N GLU A 30 15.22 6.18 -6.54
CA GLU A 30 14.45 6.54 -7.73
C GLU A 30 14.08 5.28 -8.51
N GLN A 31 12.92 5.29 -9.16
CA GLN A 31 12.42 4.21 -10.01
C GLN A 31 11.84 4.77 -11.30
N LYS A 32 11.88 3.97 -12.36
CA LYS A 32 11.30 4.33 -13.66
C LYS A 32 9.79 4.09 -13.65
N THR A 33 9.06 5.05 -14.21
CA THR A 33 7.62 4.96 -14.49
C THR A 33 7.32 5.57 -15.85
N TRP A 34 6.10 5.40 -16.33
CA TRP A 34 5.60 6.03 -17.53
C TRP A 34 4.32 6.83 -17.24
N ALA A 35 3.96 7.73 -18.17
CA ALA A 35 2.89 8.68 -17.94
C ALA A 35 1.51 8.09 -18.29
N TYR A 36 0.70 7.76 -17.28
CA TYR A 36 -0.64 7.21 -17.49
C TYR A 36 -1.58 8.19 -18.23
N PRO A 37 -2.42 7.74 -19.18
CA PRO A 37 -2.58 6.37 -19.68
C PRO A 37 -1.78 6.08 -20.98
N ASN A 38 -0.77 6.87 -21.34
CA ASN A 38 -0.18 6.86 -22.68
C ASN A 38 1.01 5.89 -22.82
N ASP A 39 1.07 4.83 -22.02
CA ASP A 39 2.19 3.89 -21.94
C ASP A 39 3.55 4.62 -22.00
N ASN A 40 4.48 4.10 -22.80
CA ASN A 40 5.81 4.67 -22.98
C ASN A 40 5.91 5.72 -24.11
N GLU A 41 4.79 6.17 -24.70
CA GLU A 41 4.82 7.10 -25.85
C GLU A 41 5.52 8.43 -25.53
N LEU A 42 5.44 8.86 -24.26
CA LEU A 42 6.07 10.09 -23.77
C LEU A 42 7.46 9.87 -23.19
N GLY A 43 8.00 8.66 -23.32
CA GLY A 43 9.21 8.20 -22.66
C GLY A 43 8.99 7.85 -21.19
N ASN A 44 10.09 7.49 -20.55
CA ASN A 44 10.10 7.13 -19.13
C ASN A 44 10.47 8.33 -18.26
N PHE A 45 9.91 8.35 -17.06
CA PHE A 45 10.16 9.34 -16.03
C PHE A 45 10.79 8.67 -14.81
N LEU A 46 11.54 9.46 -14.05
CA LEU A 46 12.04 9.05 -12.75
C LEU A 46 11.10 9.58 -11.67
N VAL A 47 10.62 8.68 -10.82
CA VAL A 47 9.87 9.01 -9.61
C VAL A 47 10.64 8.53 -8.38
N PRO A 48 10.58 9.26 -7.25
CA PRO A 48 11.31 8.84 -6.06
C PRO A 48 10.63 7.66 -5.37
N VAL A 49 11.46 6.78 -4.81
CA VAL A 49 11.06 5.70 -3.89
C VAL A 49 11.07 6.25 -2.47
N TYR A 50 10.11 5.84 -1.64
CA TYR A 50 9.95 6.30 -0.26
C TYR A 50 9.90 5.10 0.68
N GLU A 51 10.25 5.33 1.94
CA GLU A 51 10.01 4.35 3.00
C GLU A 51 8.53 4.37 3.41
N CYS A 52 7.97 3.19 3.63
CA CYS A 52 6.67 2.97 4.26
C CYS A 52 6.86 2.09 5.50
N ILE A 53 6.45 2.58 6.66
CA ILE A 53 6.60 1.87 7.93
C ILE A 53 5.24 1.35 8.39
N VAL A 54 5.17 0.08 8.76
CA VAL A 54 3.98 -0.54 9.35
C VAL A 54 4.26 -0.84 10.82
N LEU A 55 3.38 -0.35 11.70
CA LEU A 55 3.47 -0.45 13.15
C LEU A 55 2.24 -1.13 13.75
N GLY A 56 2.46 -2.01 14.72
CA GLY A 56 1.37 -2.60 15.48
C GLY A 56 1.85 -3.41 16.68
N SER A 57 0.96 -4.23 17.21
CA SER A 57 1.29 -5.22 18.24
C SER A 57 0.92 -6.61 17.74
N ASP A 58 1.85 -7.56 17.83
CA ASP A 58 1.63 -8.93 17.40
C ASP A 58 0.65 -9.70 18.33
N GLY A 59 0.51 -11.00 18.09
CA GLY A 59 -0.33 -11.89 18.90
C GLY A 59 0.07 -11.97 20.38
N GLU A 60 1.36 -11.78 20.69
CA GLU A 60 1.93 -11.84 22.04
C GLU A 60 1.90 -10.48 22.75
N GLY A 61 1.60 -9.40 22.01
CA GLY A 61 1.55 -8.04 22.52
C GLY A 61 2.87 -7.27 22.36
N ASN A 62 3.88 -7.88 21.72
CA ASN A 62 5.13 -7.18 21.42
C ASN A 62 4.88 -6.11 20.36
N ARG A 63 5.59 -4.99 20.47
CA ARG A 63 5.58 -3.95 19.43
C ARG A 63 6.40 -4.44 18.24
N VAL A 64 5.78 -4.41 17.07
CA VAL A 64 6.42 -4.80 15.80
C VAL A 64 6.41 -3.59 14.86
N GLN A 65 7.53 -3.42 14.19
CA GLN A 65 7.77 -2.42 13.16
C GLN A 65 8.46 -3.08 11.98
N GLU A 66 7.95 -2.87 10.77
CA GLU A 66 8.59 -3.30 9.52
C GLU A 66 8.54 -2.17 8.49
N SER A 67 9.59 -2.05 7.68
CA SER A 67 9.70 -1.07 6.61
C SER A 67 9.56 -1.74 5.23
N PHE A 68 8.97 -1.00 4.29
CA PHE A 68 8.79 -1.37 2.89
C PHE A 68 9.22 -0.20 2.00
N GLU A 69 9.78 -0.50 0.84
CA GLU A 69 9.95 0.50 -0.22
C GLU A 69 8.62 0.71 -0.96
N VAL A 70 8.27 1.97 -1.24
CA VAL A 70 7.02 2.30 -1.95
C VAL A 70 7.18 3.40 -2.98
N LEU A 71 6.38 3.34 -4.04
CA LEU A 71 6.04 4.51 -4.83
C LEU A 71 4.81 5.18 -4.22
N ARG A 72 4.89 6.49 -3.98
CA ARG A 72 3.76 7.31 -3.52
C ARG A 72 3.37 8.43 -4.49
N PHE A 73 4.22 8.72 -5.47
CA PHE A 73 3.98 9.71 -6.52
C PHE A 73 4.06 9.02 -7.86
N GLY A 74 3.30 9.54 -8.82
CA GLY A 74 3.33 9.02 -10.17
C GLY A 74 3.18 10.09 -11.23
N VAL A 75 3.16 9.69 -12.50
CA VAL A 75 3.09 10.62 -13.63
C VAL A 75 1.80 10.39 -14.40
N GLN A 76 1.03 11.46 -14.58
CA GLN A 76 -0.22 11.42 -15.34
C GLN A 76 -0.17 12.41 -16.49
N CYS A 77 -0.72 12.03 -17.64
CA CYS A 77 -0.86 12.85 -18.81
C CYS A 77 -2.27 12.69 -19.41
N LYS A 78 -3.22 13.52 -18.95
CA LYS A 78 -4.64 13.43 -19.36
C LYS A 78 -4.91 13.90 -20.80
N ASP A 79 -4.07 14.76 -21.35
CA ASP A 79 -4.21 15.37 -22.67
C ASP A 79 -3.33 14.69 -23.74
N GLY A 80 -2.61 13.63 -23.36
CA GLY A 80 -1.65 12.92 -24.20
C GLY A 80 -0.37 13.70 -24.51
N LYS A 81 -0.17 14.91 -23.95
CA LYS A 81 0.97 15.79 -24.28
C LYS A 81 1.72 16.33 -23.08
N THR A 82 1.01 16.63 -21.99
CA THR A 82 1.53 17.34 -20.83
C THR A 82 1.59 16.42 -19.59
N PRO A 83 2.68 15.67 -19.41
CA PRO A 83 2.88 14.86 -18.21
C PRO A 83 3.06 15.76 -16.97
N ARG A 84 2.51 15.31 -15.84
CA ARG A 84 2.66 15.96 -14.55
C ARG A 84 2.77 14.94 -13.44
N VAL A 85 3.56 15.27 -12.42
CA VAL A 85 3.63 14.48 -11.19
C VAL A 85 2.32 14.67 -10.40
N VAL A 86 1.72 13.56 -9.99
CA VAL A 86 0.47 13.51 -9.23
C VAL A 86 0.65 12.70 -7.94
N SER A 87 -0.23 12.98 -6.96
CA SER A 87 -0.43 12.32 -5.66
C SER A 87 -0.51 13.34 -4.51
N ILE A 88 -0.75 12.85 -3.29
CA ILE A 88 -0.73 13.55 -2.02
C ILE A 88 0.70 14.01 -1.68
N SER A 89 0.88 15.33 -1.59
CA SER A 89 2.07 15.96 -0.98
C SER A 89 1.84 16.38 0.47
N GLU A 90 0.62 16.79 0.83
CA GLU A 90 0.31 17.29 2.18
C GLU A 90 0.10 16.17 3.19
N GLN A 91 0.41 16.46 4.46
CA GLN A 91 0.15 15.53 5.53
C GLN A 91 -1.34 15.25 5.68
N GLN A 92 -1.71 13.98 5.75
CA GLN A 92 -3.08 13.54 6.02
C GLN A 92 -3.10 12.10 6.51
N THR A 93 -4.08 11.80 7.35
CA THR A 93 -4.31 10.44 7.87
C THR A 93 -5.67 9.95 7.42
N HIS A 94 -5.72 8.73 6.93
CA HIS A 94 -6.93 8.06 6.47
C HIS A 94 -7.13 6.74 7.19
N LYS A 95 -8.37 6.43 7.49
CA LYS A 95 -8.78 5.07 7.84
C LYS A 95 -8.94 4.26 6.55
N ILE A 96 -8.31 3.09 6.48
CA ILE A 96 -8.52 2.14 5.37
C ILE A 96 -9.97 1.67 5.39
N LYS A 97 -10.63 1.73 4.23
CA LYS A 97 -12.07 1.50 4.09
C LYS A 97 -12.43 0.04 3.87
N ALA A 98 -11.66 -0.64 3.03
CA ALA A 98 -11.98 -1.99 2.58
C ALA A 98 -10.77 -2.70 1.99
N TRP A 99 -10.85 -4.03 1.97
CA TRP A 99 -10.06 -4.89 1.12
C TRP A 99 -10.82 -5.16 -0.19
N ILE A 100 -10.16 -4.98 -1.33
CA ILE A 100 -10.71 -5.22 -2.68
C ILE A 100 -9.99 -6.45 -3.24
N PRO A 101 -10.54 -7.66 -3.10
CA PRO A 101 -9.84 -8.91 -3.46
C PRO A 101 -9.70 -9.12 -4.96
N THR A 102 -10.51 -8.43 -5.78
CA THR A 102 -10.53 -8.60 -7.24
C THR A 102 -9.70 -7.54 -7.97
N TYR A 103 -9.01 -6.66 -7.24
CA TYR A 103 -8.14 -5.68 -7.86
C TYR A 103 -6.91 -6.38 -8.41
N SER A 104 -6.58 -6.11 -9.66
CA SER A 104 -5.38 -6.63 -10.30
C SER A 104 -4.75 -5.50 -11.11
N VAL A 105 -3.44 -5.31 -10.97
CA VAL A 105 -2.73 -4.26 -11.71
C VAL A 105 -2.55 -4.74 -13.15
N HIS A 106 -3.01 -3.93 -14.11
CA HIS A 106 -3.00 -4.27 -15.53
C HIS A 106 -1.62 -4.55 -16.13
N SER A 107 -0.52 -4.27 -15.41
CA SER A 107 0.80 -4.12 -16.00
C SER A 107 1.87 -5.15 -15.61
N ALA A 108 1.79 -5.88 -14.48
CA ALA A 108 2.55 -7.14 -14.23
C ALA A 108 2.35 -7.81 -12.85
N SER A 109 1.36 -7.43 -12.03
CA SER A 109 1.28 -7.96 -10.66
C SER A 109 0.88 -9.43 -10.62
N ASN A 110 1.54 -10.20 -9.76
CA ASN A 110 1.14 -11.58 -9.40
C ASN A 110 0.42 -11.64 -8.03
N GLU A 111 0.20 -10.50 -7.39
CA GLU A 111 -0.31 -10.38 -6.03
C GLU A 111 -1.66 -9.64 -6.02
N ASP A 112 -2.73 -10.35 -6.40
CA ASP A 112 -4.06 -9.76 -6.50
C ASP A 112 -4.55 -9.15 -5.17
N GLY A 113 -5.20 -8.01 -5.31
CA GLY A 113 -5.95 -7.30 -4.29
C GLY A 113 -5.44 -5.89 -4.03
N ALA A 114 -6.22 -5.11 -3.30
CA ALA A 114 -5.86 -3.76 -2.89
C ALA A 114 -6.56 -3.35 -1.59
N TRP A 115 -5.89 -2.50 -0.81
CA TRP A 115 -6.52 -1.78 0.29
C TRP A 115 -7.04 -0.44 -0.19
N GLN A 116 -8.34 -0.21 -0.03
CA GLN A 116 -8.94 1.07 -0.37
C GLN A 116 -8.65 2.12 0.71
N VAL A 117 -7.93 3.17 0.35
CA VAL A 117 -7.64 4.28 1.27
C VAL A 117 -8.76 5.32 1.22
N TYR A 118 -8.90 6.04 0.11
CA TYR A 118 -9.96 7.01 -0.13
C TYR A 118 -10.19 7.19 -1.63
N ASN A 119 -11.45 7.40 -2.04
CA ASN A 119 -11.82 7.47 -3.46
C ASN A 119 -11.21 6.30 -4.26
N ASN A 120 -10.40 6.61 -5.27
CA ASN A 120 -9.70 5.65 -6.13
C ASN A 120 -8.23 5.46 -5.72
N PHE A 121 -7.81 5.97 -4.56
CA PHE A 121 -6.46 5.76 -4.03
C PHE A 121 -6.39 4.47 -3.23
N LEU A 122 -5.42 3.65 -3.61
CA LEU A 122 -5.26 2.28 -3.15
C LEU A 122 -3.85 2.06 -2.58
N ILE A 123 -3.70 1.05 -1.73
CA ILE A 123 -2.42 0.38 -1.47
C ILE A 123 -2.48 -0.96 -2.18
N HIS A 124 -1.57 -1.21 -3.10
CA HIS A 124 -1.55 -2.44 -3.87
C HIS A 124 -0.13 -2.84 -4.23
N ASP A 125 -0.02 -3.97 -4.92
CA ASP A 125 1.23 -4.48 -5.43
C ASP A 125 1.92 -3.53 -6.41
N GLY A 126 3.24 -3.46 -6.31
CA GLY A 126 4.11 -2.58 -7.06
C GLY A 126 5.12 -3.36 -7.88
N LEU A 127 6.32 -2.80 -7.99
CA LEU A 127 7.41 -3.35 -8.78
C LEU A 127 8.21 -4.37 -7.96
N ASP A 128 8.36 -5.58 -8.48
CA ASP A 128 9.20 -6.60 -7.84
C ASP A 128 10.69 -6.25 -7.96
N ASN A 129 11.08 -5.52 -9.01
CA ASN A 129 12.47 -5.14 -9.24
C ASN A 129 12.62 -3.86 -10.07
N SER A 130 13.83 -3.32 -10.10
CA SER A 130 14.11 -2.04 -10.78
C SER A 130 13.98 -2.07 -12.31
N THR A 131 13.88 -3.25 -12.92
CA THR A 131 13.77 -3.40 -14.39
C THR A 131 12.34 -3.31 -14.89
N GLU A 132 11.36 -3.51 -14.00
CA GLU A 132 9.95 -3.35 -14.31
C GLU A 132 9.58 -1.86 -14.37
N ILE A 133 8.53 -1.55 -15.14
CA ILE A 133 8.05 -0.18 -15.31
C ILE A 133 6.52 -0.21 -15.37
N PHE A 134 5.87 0.46 -14.41
CA PHE A 134 4.42 0.62 -14.36
C PHE A 134 4.02 2.08 -14.38
N ALA A 135 2.78 2.33 -14.82
CA ALA A 135 2.13 3.59 -14.57
C ALA A 135 1.68 3.65 -13.12
N THR A 136 2.22 4.63 -12.40
CA THR A 136 1.70 5.03 -11.10
C THR A 136 0.98 6.36 -11.24
N ILE A 137 -0.17 6.53 -10.58
CA ILE A 137 -0.94 7.79 -10.53
C ILE A 137 -1.23 8.27 -9.11
N GLY A 138 -0.42 7.83 -8.14
CA GLY A 138 -0.46 8.29 -6.76
C GLY A 138 -1.11 7.34 -5.76
N CYS A 139 -1.37 6.09 -6.15
CA CYS A 139 -1.54 4.99 -5.20
C CYS A 139 -0.26 4.80 -4.36
N ILE A 140 -0.34 3.97 -3.32
CA ILE A 140 0.83 3.42 -2.66
C ILE A 140 1.10 2.05 -3.27
N GLU A 141 2.21 1.95 -3.99
CA GLU A 141 2.66 0.69 -4.60
C GLU A 141 3.76 0.12 -3.71
N ILE A 142 3.50 -1.05 -3.12
CA ILE A 142 4.50 -1.77 -2.33
C ILE A 142 5.49 -2.42 -3.28
N MET A 143 6.76 -2.05 -3.17
CA MET A 143 7.83 -2.59 -4.00
C MET A 143 8.44 -3.85 -3.34
N GLU A 144 9.39 -4.46 -4.05
CA GLU A 144 10.15 -5.67 -3.71
C GLU A 144 9.47 -6.99 -4.12
N PRO A 145 10.24 -8.07 -4.40
CA PRO A 145 9.67 -9.35 -4.76
C PRO A 145 8.74 -9.90 -3.67
N LEU A 146 7.49 -10.16 -4.02
CA LEU A 146 6.44 -10.58 -3.07
C LEU A 146 6.21 -9.57 -1.93
N GLY A 147 6.53 -8.29 -2.18
CA GLY A 147 6.44 -7.22 -1.20
C GLY A 147 5.02 -7.03 -0.69
N PHE A 148 4.02 -7.12 -1.56
CA PHE A 148 2.63 -6.97 -1.16
C PHE A 148 2.11 -8.19 -0.40
N ASN A 149 2.55 -9.41 -0.72
CA ASN A 149 2.22 -10.56 0.14
C ASN A 149 2.84 -10.44 1.53
N ARG A 150 4.09 -10.00 1.64
CA ARG A 150 4.75 -9.74 2.93
C ARG A 150 4.01 -8.67 3.73
N PHE A 151 3.68 -7.55 3.09
CA PHE A 151 2.87 -6.49 3.67
C PHE A 151 1.53 -7.02 4.21
N ASN A 152 0.80 -7.79 3.40
CA ASN A 152 -0.48 -8.38 3.81
C ASN A 152 -0.33 -9.43 4.93
N ASN A 153 0.74 -10.23 4.93
CA ASN A 153 1.06 -11.15 6.03
C ASN A 153 1.30 -10.42 7.34
N LEU A 154 2.05 -9.32 7.28
CA LEU A 154 2.30 -8.48 8.43
C LEU A 154 0.99 -7.88 8.96
N LEU A 155 0.15 -7.31 8.09
CA LEU A 155 -1.15 -6.79 8.50
C LEU A 155 -2.01 -7.85 9.19
N ILE A 156 -2.06 -9.07 8.66
CA ILE A 156 -2.78 -10.19 9.29
C ILE A 156 -2.22 -10.51 10.69
N SER A 157 -0.90 -10.58 10.81
CA SER A 157 -0.21 -10.86 12.07
C SER A 157 -0.51 -9.80 13.13
N LEU A 158 -0.38 -8.52 12.78
CA LEU A 158 -0.60 -7.40 13.69
C LEU A 158 -2.06 -7.20 14.05
N ALA A 159 -2.95 -7.33 13.06
CA ALA A 159 -4.38 -7.16 13.28
C ALA A 159 -4.98 -8.34 14.04
N GLY A 160 -4.34 -9.51 14.04
CA GLY A 160 -4.69 -10.65 14.87
C GLY A 160 -5.94 -11.41 14.43
N SER A 161 -6.32 -11.31 13.14
CA SER A 161 -7.47 -12.03 12.59
C SER A 161 -7.33 -13.54 12.79
N LYS A 162 -8.41 -14.15 13.28
CA LYS A 162 -8.50 -15.60 13.54
C LYS A 162 -9.21 -16.38 12.44
N ALA A 163 -9.60 -15.71 11.35
CA ALA A 163 -10.21 -16.40 10.21
C ALA A 163 -9.23 -17.42 9.60
N THR A 164 -9.77 -18.57 9.16
CA THR A 164 -8.96 -19.72 8.71
C THR A 164 -8.19 -19.46 7.42
N TYR A 165 -8.74 -18.66 6.51
CA TYR A 165 -8.17 -18.45 5.18
C TYR A 165 -7.74 -17.02 4.98
N ARG A 166 -6.58 -16.81 4.33
CA ARG A 166 -5.99 -15.49 4.04
C ARG A 166 -7.00 -14.49 3.50
N HIS A 167 -7.76 -14.83 2.46
CA HIS A 167 -8.75 -13.93 1.88
C HIS A 167 -9.84 -13.50 2.87
N ARG A 168 -10.23 -14.39 3.80
CA ARG A 168 -11.18 -14.06 4.87
C ARG A 168 -10.55 -13.20 5.95
N GLN A 169 -9.28 -13.43 6.28
CA GLN A 169 -8.54 -12.59 7.22
C GLN A 169 -8.45 -11.16 6.68
N LEU A 170 -8.05 -10.97 5.42
CA LEU A 170 -7.97 -9.66 4.78
C LEU A 170 -9.33 -8.97 4.69
N ALA A 171 -10.38 -9.71 4.31
CA ALA A 171 -11.75 -9.18 4.28
C ALA A 171 -12.26 -8.77 5.67
N GLU A 172 -12.00 -9.58 6.70
CA GLU A 172 -12.34 -9.26 8.09
C GLU A 172 -11.62 -7.99 8.52
N ILE A 173 -10.30 -7.93 8.37
CA ILE A 173 -9.48 -6.77 8.73
C ILE A 173 -9.98 -5.50 8.03
N GLY A 174 -10.24 -5.57 6.72
CA GLY A 174 -10.75 -4.45 5.94
C GLY A 174 -12.12 -3.96 6.39
N SER A 175 -12.98 -4.86 6.87
CA SER A 175 -14.33 -4.50 7.34
C SER A 175 -14.34 -3.82 8.72
N LYS A 176 -13.29 -3.99 9.53
CA LYS A 176 -13.24 -3.48 10.91
C LYS A 176 -12.81 -2.03 11.01
N GLY A 177 -12.06 -1.54 10.02
CA GLY A 177 -11.66 -0.13 9.96
C GLY A 177 -10.66 0.27 11.07
N GLU A 178 -9.77 -0.67 11.42
CA GLU A 178 -8.72 -0.49 12.45
C GLU A 178 -7.32 -0.24 11.85
N ILE A 179 -7.21 -0.20 10.52
CA ILE A 179 -5.97 0.18 9.84
C ILE A 179 -6.04 1.66 9.47
N TYR A 180 -4.97 2.39 9.82
CA TYR A 180 -4.79 3.79 9.48
C TYR A 180 -3.52 3.98 8.67
N ILE A 181 -3.58 4.82 7.64
CA ILE A 181 -2.41 5.25 6.87
C ILE A 181 -2.22 6.75 7.03
N THR A 182 -1.00 7.15 7.37
CA THR A 182 -0.57 8.54 7.47
C THR A 182 0.42 8.83 6.36
N TYR A 183 0.07 9.77 5.50
CA TYR A 183 0.97 10.37 4.53
C TYR A 183 1.72 11.48 5.25
N THR A 184 3.03 11.36 5.38
CA THR A 184 3.86 12.48 5.87
C THR A 184 3.95 13.54 4.77
N LYS A 185 4.02 14.82 5.16
CA LYS A 185 4.22 15.91 4.21
C LYS A 185 5.50 15.69 3.42
N ALA A 186 5.39 15.67 2.10
CA ALA A 186 6.51 15.49 1.17
C ALA A 186 6.49 16.59 0.10
N VAL A 187 7.67 16.99 -0.37
CA VAL A 187 7.78 17.88 -1.53
C VAL A 187 7.37 17.09 -2.77
N ARG A 188 6.42 17.62 -3.55
CA ARG A 188 6.09 17.01 -4.84
C ARG A 188 7.34 17.07 -5.73
N PRO A 189 7.87 15.93 -6.21
CA PRO A 189 9.10 15.94 -6.97
C PRO A 189 8.91 16.66 -8.32
N PRO A 190 9.97 17.26 -8.88
CA PRO A 190 9.92 17.78 -10.24
C PRO A 190 9.69 16.64 -11.22
N LEU A 191 9.09 16.95 -12.37
CA LEU A 191 9.03 16.00 -13.48
C LEU A 191 10.44 15.84 -14.06
N LYS A 192 10.99 14.61 -14.04
CA LYS A 192 12.32 14.28 -14.55
C LYS A 192 12.22 13.16 -15.58
N ARG A 193 12.70 13.38 -16.81
CA ARG A 193 12.76 12.31 -17.82
C ARG A 193 14.01 11.45 -17.58
N CYS A 194 13.92 10.17 -17.94
CA CYS A 194 15.07 9.26 -17.87
C CYS A 194 16.22 9.70 -18.79
N ASP A 195 15.91 10.28 -19.95
CA ASP A 195 16.92 10.69 -20.93
C ASP A 195 17.73 11.92 -20.49
N ASP A 196 17.17 12.73 -19.58
CA ASP A 196 17.85 13.87 -18.97
C ASP A 196 18.91 13.45 -17.94
N ALA A 197 18.86 12.19 -17.47
CA ALA A 197 19.78 11.67 -16.44
C ALA A 197 21.18 11.29 -16.98
N ASN A 198 21.38 11.34 -18.30
CA ASN A 198 22.66 11.07 -18.97
C ASN A 198 23.45 12.33 -19.36
N VAL A 199 23.03 13.52 -18.92
CA VAL A 199 23.84 14.74 -19.08
C VAL A 199 24.71 14.92 -17.83
N LYS A 200 25.87 14.27 -17.84
CA LYS A 200 27.03 14.64 -17.02
C LYS A 200 28.22 14.93 -17.93
#